data_AF-A0A1F5SGW0-F1
#
_entry.id   AF-A0A1F5SGW0-F1
#
_cell.length_a   1.000
_cell.length_b   1.000
_cell.length_c   1.000
_cell.angle_alpha   90.00
_cell.angle_beta   90.00
_cell.angle_gamma   90.00
#
_symmetry.space_group_name_H-M   'P 1'
#
loop_
_entity.id
_entity.type
_entity.pdbx_description
1 polymer ?
#
loop_
_entity_poly.entity_id
_entity_poly.type
_entity_poly.pdbx_seq_one_letter_code
_entity_poly.pdbx_strand_id
1 'polypeptide(L)'
;MFLFLIGIIEMLIVTSWTKMVTKTRVLASGGITMINVLIWYYVLQKIVDDISNWHVALMYAAGCSVGTVISTYYFHLRESKEAMTAEEPGIMTPKPQQ
;
A
#
# COMPACT_ATOMS: atom_id res chain seq x y z
N MET A 1 -11.02 -4.57 -16.44
CA MET A 1 -10.97 -5.30 -15.15
C MET A 1 -9.55 -5.62 -14.69
N PHE A 2 -8.65 -6.12 -15.54
CA PHE A 2 -7.27 -6.46 -15.15
C PHE A 2 -6.48 -5.28 -14.56
N LEU A 3 -6.66 -4.06 -15.10
CA LEU A 3 -5.98 -2.84 -14.63
C LEU A 3 -6.47 -2.33 -13.25
N PHE A 4 -7.72 -2.65 -12.87
CA PHE A 4 -8.24 -2.34 -11.54
C PHE A 4 -7.52 -3.17 -10.46
N LEU A 5 -7.34 -4.47 -10.70
CA LEU A 5 -6.56 -5.35 -9.81
C LEU A 5 -5.09 -4.95 -9.77
N ILE A 6 -4.51 -4.54 -10.89
CA ILE A 6 -3.14 -4.01 -10.95
C ILE A 6 -3.01 -2.76 -10.07
N GLY A 7 -3.94 -1.80 -10.14
CA GLY A 7 -3.90 -0.60 -9.28
C GLY A 7 -4.00 -0.92 -7.78
N ILE A 8 -4.83 -1.90 -7.40
CA ILE A 8 -4.93 -2.36 -6.00
C ILE A 8 -3.61 -2.99 -5.55
N ILE A 9 -3.07 -3.93 -6.33
CA ILE A 9 -1.82 -4.65 -6.01
C ILE A 9 -0.64 -3.67 -5.97
N GLU A 10 -0.58 -2.72 -6.90
CA GLU A 10 0.47 -1.71 -6.95
C GLU A 10 0.49 -0.87 -5.67
N MET A 11 -0.67 -0.37 -5.23
CA MET A 11 -0.75 0.41 -3.98
C MET A 11 -0.41 -0.42 -2.74
N LEU A 12 -0.74 -1.72 -2.70
CA LEU A 12 -0.31 -2.62 -1.62
C LEU A 12 1.21 -2.83 -1.60
N ILE A 13 1.83 -2.97 -2.78
CA ILE A 13 3.30 -3.10 -2.92
C ILE A 13 3.98 -1.80 -2.48
N VAL A 14 3.48 -0.64 -2.92
CA VAL A 14 4.03 0.69 -2.54
C VAL A 14 3.98 0.88 -1.03
N THR A 15 2.85 0.55 -0.39
CA THR A 15 2.69 0.74 1.06
C THR A 15 3.58 -0.23 1.85
N SER A 16 3.75 -1.46 1.35
CA SER A 16 4.68 -2.44 1.92
C SER A 16 6.13 -2.00 1.78
N TRP A 17 6.49 -1.39 0.64
CA TRP A 17 7.80 -0.81 0.39
C TRP A 17 8.12 0.35 1.36
N THR A 18 7.17 1.26 1.58
CA THR A 18 7.36 2.39 2.50
C THR A 18 7.64 1.91 3.93
N LYS A 19 7.07 0.77 4.34
CA LYS A 19 7.38 0.13 5.64
C LYS A 19 8.72 -0.61 5.65
N MET A 20 9.17 -1.14 4.51
CA MET A 20 10.45 -1.85 4.41
C MET A 20 11.64 -0.89 4.34
N VAL A 21 11.49 0.27 3.68
CA VAL A 21 12.53 1.31 3.61
C VAL A 21 12.78 1.94 4.97
N THR A 22 11.73 2.10 5.79
CA THR A 22 11.82 2.64 7.16
C THR A 22 12.49 1.66 8.14
N LYS A 23 12.51 0.35 7.86
CA LYS A 23 13.28 -0.67 8.61
C LYS A 23 14.70 -0.91 8.05
N THR A 24 15.28 0.06 7.35
CA THR A 24 16.71 0.11 6.95
C THR A 24 17.22 -1.04 6.07
N ARG A 25 16.34 -1.76 5.35
CA ARG A 25 16.76 -2.75 4.33
C ARG A 25 16.94 -2.07 2.96
N VAL A 26 18.02 -1.30 2.80
CA VAL A 26 18.27 -0.48 1.60
C VAL A 26 18.32 -1.32 0.31
N LEU A 27 18.96 -2.50 0.33
CA LEU A 27 19.01 -3.40 -0.83
C LEU A 27 17.65 -3.98 -1.22
N ALA A 28 16.84 -4.36 -0.24
CA ALA A 28 15.49 -4.88 -0.48
C ALA A 28 14.55 -3.76 -0.96
N SER A 29 14.71 -2.55 -0.42
CA SER A 29 13.98 -1.37 -0.86
C SER A 29 14.26 -1.04 -2.32
N GLY A 30 15.53 -1.08 -2.76
CA GLY A 30 15.89 -0.83 -4.15
C GLY A 30 15.28 -1.83 -5.14
N GLY A 31 15.29 -3.13 -4.80
CA GLY A 31 14.67 -4.17 -5.63
C GLY A 31 13.15 -3.99 -5.78
N ILE A 32 12.46 -3.62 -4.70
CA ILE A 32 11.02 -3.35 -4.74
C ILE A 32 10.72 -2.07 -5.52
N THR A 33 11.54 -1.01 -5.37
CA THR A 33 11.41 0.22 -6.18
C THR A 33 11.53 -0.09 -7.67
N MET A 34 12.51 -0.92 -8.06
CA MET A 34 12.68 -1.31 -9.47
C MET A 34 11.44 -2.03 -10.02
N ILE A 35 10.90 -2.98 -9.27
CA ILE A 35 9.66 -3.68 -9.63
C ILE A 35 8.49 -2.69 -9.74
N ASN A 36 8.37 -1.76 -8.78
CA ASN A 36 7.30 -0.77 -8.79
C ASN A 36 7.36 0.13 -10.03
N VAL A 37 8.54 0.62 -10.41
CA VAL A 37 8.73 1.43 -11.61
C VAL A 37 8.37 0.64 -12.88
N LEU A 38 8.69 -0.65 -12.95
CA LEU A 38 8.32 -1.50 -14.09
C LEU A 38 6.80 -1.68 -14.22
N ILE A 39 6.10 -1.89 -13.10
CA ILE A 39 4.64 -2.00 -13.09
C ILE A 39 4.03 -0.67 -13.54
N TRP A 40 4.53 0.44 -13.02
CA TRP A 40 4.05 1.78 -13.35
C TRP A 40 4.25 2.11 -14.84
N TYR A 41 5.41 1.75 -15.40
CA TYR A 41 5.70 1.90 -16.82
C TYR A 41 4.74 1.08 -17.69
N TYR A 42 4.46 -0.17 -17.32
CA TYR A 42 3.50 -1.01 -18.03
C TYR A 42 2.09 -0.42 -18.02
N VAL A 43 1.64 0.11 -16.87
CA VAL A 43 0.34 0.77 -16.76
C VAL A 43 0.27 2.01 -17.65
N LEU A 44 1.29 2.87 -17.59
CA LEU A 44 1.37 4.05 -18.44
C LEU A 44 1.33 3.69 -19.92
N GLN A 45 2.09 2.67 -20.33
CA GLN A 45 2.07 2.19 -21.70
C GLN A 45 0.67 1.73 -22.10
N LYS A 46 -0.03 0.99 -21.24
CA LYS A 46 -1.42 0.57 -21.50
C LYS A 46 -2.41 1.73 -21.58
N ILE A 47 -2.22 2.79 -20.80
CA ILE A 47 -3.06 3.99 -20.86
C ILE A 47 -2.79 4.79 -22.14
N VAL A 48 -1.53 4.89 -22.58
CA VAL A 48 -1.14 5.63 -23.79
C VAL A 48 -1.54 4.89 -25.07
N ASP A 49 -1.41 3.56 -25.10
CA ASP A 49 -1.81 2.70 -26.23
C ASP A 49 -3.33 2.76 -26.46
N ASP A 50 -4.10 2.86 -25.37
CA ASP A 50 -5.57 2.89 -25.39
C ASP A 50 -6.13 4.27 -24.98
N ILE A 51 -5.47 5.36 -25.41
CA ILE A 51 -5.80 6.75 -25.02
C ILE A 51 -7.25 7.15 -25.36
N SER A 52 -7.86 6.50 -26.34
CA SER A 52 -9.26 6.75 -26.73
C SER A 52 -10.26 6.20 -25.71
N ASN A 53 -9.83 5.33 -24.80
CA ASN A 53 -10.67 4.64 -23.84
C ASN A 53 -10.41 5.14 -22.41
N TRP A 54 -10.99 6.30 -22.07
CA TRP A 54 -10.74 7.00 -20.80
C TRP A 54 -11.23 6.20 -19.59
N HIS A 55 -12.10 5.21 -19.84
CA HIS A 55 -12.58 4.24 -18.88
C HIS A 55 -11.43 3.42 -18.26
N VAL A 56 -10.35 3.20 -19.02
CA VAL A 56 -9.15 2.48 -18.57
C VAL A 56 -8.44 3.24 -17.45
N ALA A 57 -8.21 4.54 -17.66
CA ALA A 57 -7.60 5.41 -16.65
C ALA A 57 -8.47 5.53 -15.40
N LEU A 58 -9.79 5.62 -15.58
CA LEU A 58 -10.77 5.71 -14.50
C LEU A 58 -10.81 4.44 -13.65
N MET A 59 -10.78 3.25 -14.27
CA MET A 59 -10.69 1.97 -13.55
C MET A 59 -9.37 1.83 -12.79
N TYR A 60 -8.25 2.26 -13.37
CA TYR A 60 -6.96 2.24 -12.69
C TYR A 60 -6.96 3.19 -11.48
N ALA A 61 -7.44 4.43 -11.63
CA ALA A 61 -7.58 5.38 -10.53
C ALA A 61 -8.51 4.88 -9.42
N ALA A 62 -9.62 4.21 -9.77
CA ALA A 62 -10.50 3.56 -8.80
C ALA A 62 -9.78 2.43 -8.05
N GLY A 63 -9.01 1.61 -8.76
CA GLY A 63 -8.19 0.55 -8.16
C GLY A 63 -7.15 1.11 -7.19
N CYS A 64 -6.48 2.21 -7.55
CA CYS A 64 -5.52 2.91 -6.70
C CYS A 64 -6.18 3.45 -5.42
N SER A 65 -7.36 4.04 -5.54
CA SER A 65 -8.12 4.59 -4.41
C SER A 65 -8.53 3.48 -3.44
N VAL A 66 -9.07 2.37 -3.97
CA VAL A 66 -9.45 1.19 -3.18
C VAL A 66 -8.22 0.55 -2.53
N GLY A 67 -7.12 0.38 -3.27
CA GLY A 67 -5.87 -0.17 -2.75
C GLY A 67 -5.32 0.66 -1.59
N THR A 68 -5.41 1.99 -1.68
CA THR A 68 -4.99 2.90 -0.60
C THR A 68 -5.86 2.73 0.65
N VAL A 69 -7.18 2.67 0.50
CA VAL A 69 -8.11 2.47 1.62
C VAL A 69 -7.88 1.11 2.29
N ILE A 70 -7.72 0.04 1.50
CA ILE A 70 -7.46 -1.31 2.01
C ILE A 70 -6.11 -1.37 2.73
N SER A 71 -5.04 -0.83 2.14
CA SER A 71 -3.73 -0.73 2.77
C SER A 71 -3.83 -0.02 4.11
N THR A 72 -4.41 1.18 4.12
CA THR A 72 -4.53 2.02 5.32
C THR A 72 -5.34 1.33 6.41
N TYR A 73 -6.47 0.71 6.03
CA TYR A 73 -7.30 -0.05 6.96
C TYR A 73 -6.54 -1.26 7.54
N TYR A 74 -5.81 -1.99 6.71
CA TYR A 74 -5.01 -3.14 7.15
C TYR A 74 -3.87 -2.72 8.07
N PHE A 75 -3.22 -1.58 7.82
CA PHE A 75 -2.21 -1.02 8.71
C PHE A 75 -2.80 -0.60 10.06
N HIS A 76 -3.94 0.09 10.05
CA HIS A 76 -4.64 0.48 11.28
C HIS A 76 -5.03 -0.75 12.12
N LEU A 77 -5.48 -1.84 11.48
CA LEU A 77 -5.78 -3.10 12.17
C LEU A 77 -4.52 -3.77 12.73
N ARG A 78 -3.39 -3.73 12.03
CA ARG A 78 -2.12 -4.30 12.52
C ARG A 78 -1.54 -3.51 13.69
N GLU A 79 -1.56 -2.18 13.63
CA GLU A 79 -1.14 -1.35 14.77
C GLU A 79 -2.06 -1.55 15.98
N SER A 80 -3.37 -1.69 15.76
CA SER A 80 -4.33 -2.02 16.83
C SER A 80 -4.05 -3.41 17.44
N LYS A 81 -3.67 -4.42 16.64
CA LYS A 81 -3.30 -5.75 17.13
C LYS A 81 -1.94 -5.77 17.83
N GLU A 82 -0.95 -5.02 17.33
CA GLU A 82 0.37 -4.90 17.96
C GLU A 82 0.25 -4.15 19.31
N ALA A 83 -0.65 -3.18 19.44
CA ALA A 83 -0.98 -2.53 20.71
C ALA A 83 -1.70 -3.47 21.70
N MET A 84 -2.66 -4.28 21.22
CA MET A 84 -3.40 -5.22 22.07
C MET A 84 -2.54 -6.40 22.56
N THR A 85 -1.51 -6.79 21.81
CA THR A 85 -0.59 -7.88 22.19
C THR A 85 0.57 -7.38 23.07
N ALA A 86 0.82 -6.07 23.10
CA ALA A 86 1.82 -5.45 23.98
C ALA A 86 1.28 -5.18 25.41
N GLU A 87 -0.01 -5.42 25.67
CA GLU A 87 -0.67 -5.17 26.96
C GLU A 87 -0.84 -6.43 27.85
N GLU A 88 -0.20 -7.55 27.51
CA GLU A 88 0.08 -8.62 28.49
C GLU A 88 1.61 -8.77 28.60
N PRO A 89 2.22 -8.20 29.66
CA PRO A 89 2.07 -8.77 30.98
C PRO A 89 1.79 -7.72 32.07
N GLY A 90 0.76 -7.98 32.87
CA GLY A 90 0.69 -7.52 34.26
C GLY A 90 0.34 -6.04 34.46
N ILE A 91 -0.91 -5.81 34.90
CA ILE A 91 -1.35 -4.76 35.84
C ILE A 91 -0.46 -3.49 35.88
N MET A 92 -0.87 -2.42 35.19
CA MET A 92 -0.96 -1.11 35.84
C MET A 92 -1.93 -0.17 35.11
N THR A 93 -2.78 0.43 35.94
CA THR A 93 -3.94 1.30 35.73
C THR A 93 -3.74 2.53 34.82
N PRO A 94 -4.83 3.13 34.31
CA PRO A 94 -4.77 4.29 33.43
C PRO A 94 -4.31 5.54 34.18
N LYS A 95 -3.49 6.38 33.53
CA LYS A 95 -3.20 7.73 34.01
C LYS A 95 -3.86 8.76 33.08
N PRO A 96 -4.68 9.69 33.60
CA PRO A 96 -5.32 10.73 32.80
C PRO A 96 -4.24 11.69 32.27
N GLN A 97 -4.45 12.16 31.04
CA GLN A 97 -3.68 13.24 30.45
C GLN A 97 -3.82 14.50 31.31
N GLN A 98 -2.68 15.07 31.68
CA GLN A 98 -2.53 16.40 32.24
C GLN A 98 -2.02 17.34 31.15
#